data_AF-A0AAV7JUT6-F1
#
_entry.id   AF-A0AAV7JUT6-F1
#
_cell.length_a   1.000
_cell.length_b   1.000
_cell.length_c   1.000
_cell.angle_alpha   90.00
_cell.angle_beta   90.00
_cell.angle_gamma   90.00
#
_symmetry.space_group_name_H-M   'P 1'
#
loop_
_entity.id
_entity.type
_entity.pdbx_description
1 polymer ?
#
loop_
_entity_poly.entity_id
_entity_poly.type
_entity_poly.pdbx_seq_one_letter_code
_entity_poly.pdbx_strand_id
1 'polypeptide(L)'
;MERFDNGNEDLHDDSGPGRPTSSKTCSNIERVQTILDEDRPITLREVGERVGVSKATLHSIITEDLEMSKVTARWVPKLFSKEQKRKRVRVSKELRSRYKTEEDFLDRIVTGGETWLHYYKPESKTQSKQWKRRDEPVPIKVKAQNQQ
;
A
#
# COMPACT_ATOMS: atom_id res chain seq x y z
N MET A 1 -49.95 -28.03 7.93
CA MET A 1 -50.73 -27.97 6.68
C MET A 1 -51.03 -26.54 6.24
N GLU A 2 -50.72 -25.50 7.03
CA GLU A 2 -51.05 -24.09 6.68
C GLU A 2 -50.23 -23.47 5.52
N ARG A 3 -49.03 -23.98 5.20
CA ARG A 3 -48.20 -23.39 4.13
C ARG A 3 -48.75 -23.61 2.72
N PHE A 4 -49.34 -24.78 2.47
CA PHE A 4 -49.90 -25.14 1.15
C PHE A 4 -51.31 -24.54 0.92
N ASP A 5 -52.12 -24.41 1.98
CA ASP A 5 -53.46 -23.81 1.88
C ASP A 5 -53.41 -22.29 1.57
N ASN A 6 -52.26 -21.64 1.80
CA ASN A 6 -52.01 -20.23 1.46
C ASN A 6 -51.34 -20.03 0.08
N GLY A 7 -51.22 -21.06 -0.76
CA GLY A 7 -50.69 -20.95 -2.12
C GLY A 7 -49.18 -20.68 -2.20
N ASN A 8 -48.42 -20.98 -1.14
CA ASN A 8 -46.97 -20.86 -1.16
C ASN A 8 -46.34 -22.19 -1.61
N GLU A 9 -45.93 -22.25 -2.88
CA GLU A 9 -45.25 -23.40 -3.51
C GLU A 9 -43.71 -23.34 -3.41
N ASP A 10 -43.16 -22.35 -2.69
CA ASP A 10 -41.71 -22.18 -2.58
C ASP A 10 -41.09 -23.33 -1.76
N LEU A 11 -40.20 -24.08 -2.41
CA LEU A 11 -39.50 -25.23 -1.85
C LEU A 11 -38.19 -24.86 -1.15
N HIS A 12 -37.81 -23.57 -1.20
CA HIS A 12 -36.63 -23.10 -0.50
C HIS A 12 -36.93 -22.86 0.99
N ASP A 13 -35.97 -23.26 1.82
CA ASP A 13 -36.02 -22.99 3.25
C ASP A 13 -35.97 -21.48 3.48
N ASP A 14 -36.76 -20.99 4.45
CA ASP A 14 -36.67 -19.60 4.84
C ASP A 14 -35.25 -19.34 5.34
N SER A 15 -34.70 -18.15 5.09
CA SER A 15 -33.39 -17.78 5.60
C SER A 15 -33.39 -17.86 7.13
N GLY A 16 -32.93 -18.98 7.67
CA GLY A 16 -32.81 -19.17 9.11
C GLY A 16 -31.85 -18.14 9.70
N PRO A 17 -32.00 -17.78 10.97
CA PRO A 17 -31.02 -16.96 11.66
C PRO A 17 -29.71 -17.76 11.74
N GLY A 18 -28.82 -17.51 10.78
CA GLY A 18 -27.50 -18.13 10.74
C GLY A 18 -26.71 -17.90 12.02
N ARG A 19 -25.62 -18.66 12.21
CA ARG A 19 -24.76 -18.57 13.39
C ARG A 19 -24.27 -17.12 13.60
N PRO A 20 -24.52 -16.48 14.76
CA PRO A 20 -23.94 -15.18 15.07
C PRO A 20 -22.45 -15.38 15.37
N THR A 21 -21.63 -15.33 14.33
CA THR A 21 -20.16 -15.36 14.43
C THR A 21 -19.58 -14.36 13.45
N SER A 22 -20.03 -13.12 13.56
CA SER A 22 -19.32 -12.02 12.93
C SER A 22 -18.51 -11.31 13.99
N SER A 23 -17.26 -11.75 14.19
CA SER A 23 -16.24 -10.91 14.84
C SER A 23 -16.03 -9.58 14.09
N LYS A 24 -16.60 -9.44 12.88
CA LYS A 24 -16.76 -8.18 12.13
C LYS A 24 -17.97 -7.38 12.62
N THR A 25 -17.95 -6.95 13.88
CA THR A 25 -18.92 -5.96 14.38
C THR A 25 -18.48 -4.57 13.93
N CYS A 26 -19.42 -3.63 13.70
CA CYS A 26 -19.09 -2.24 13.37
C CYS A 26 -18.06 -1.62 14.34
N SER A 27 -18.19 -1.92 15.64
CA SER A 27 -17.23 -1.49 16.66
C SER A 27 -15.80 -2.02 16.42
N ASN A 28 -15.65 -3.27 16.00
CA ASN A 28 -14.33 -3.83 15.70
C ASN A 28 -13.74 -3.23 14.42
N ILE A 29 -14.57 -2.96 13.41
CA ILE A 29 -14.14 -2.29 12.17
C ILE A 29 -13.61 -0.89 12.50
N GLU A 30 -14.35 -0.11 13.30
CA GLU A 30 -13.96 1.23 13.72
C GLU A 30 -12.66 1.20 14.54
N ARG A 31 -12.52 0.28 15.51
CA ARG A 31 -11.28 0.13 16.29
C ARG A 31 -10.07 -0.21 15.42
N VAL A 32 -10.23 -1.11 14.45
CA VAL A 32 -9.16 -1.46 13.51
C VAL A 32 -8.80 -0.25 12.65
N GLN A 33 -9.80 0.50 12.18
CA GLN A 33 -9.56 1.72 11.42
C GLN A 33 -8.77 2.76 12.22
N THR A 34 -9.16 3.06 13.45
CA THR A 34 -8.44 4.01 14.32
C THR A 34 -6.98 3.61 14.50
N ILE A 35 -6.70 2.33 14.78
CA ILE A 35 -5.32 1.84 14.92
C ILE A 35 -4.51 2.02 13.63
N LEU A 36 -5.11 1.78 12.47
CA LEU A 36 -4.43 1.89 11.18
C LEU A 36 -4.21 3.34 10.73
N ASP A 37 -5.11 4.24 11.09
CA ASP A 37 -4.99 5.67 10.83
C ASP A 37 -3.90 6.30 11.75
N GLU A 38 -3.72 5.77 12.98
CA GLU A 38 -2.65 6.15 13.90
C GLU A 38 -1.27 5.56 13.53
N ASP A 39 -1.19 4.25 13.27
CA ASP A 39 0.08 3.52 13.05
C ASP A 39 0.03 2.62 11.81
N ARG A 40 0.28 3.22 10.65
CA ARG A 40 0.19 2.57 9.33
C ARG A 40 1.13 1.34 9.14
N PRO A 41 2.37 1.30 9.69
CA PRO A 41 3.25 0.13 9.59
C PRO A 41 2.81 -1.13 10.34
N ILE A 42 1.87 -1.03 11.29
CA ILE A 42 1.52 -2.08 12.25
C ILE A 42 1.22 -3.45 11.62
N THR A 43 1.61 -4.53 12.28
CA THR A 43 1.37 -5.91 11.82
C THR A 43 -0.03 -6.40 12.21
N LEU A 44 -0.58 -7.34 11.42
CA LEU A 44 -1.87 -7.98 11.76
C LEU A 44 -1.86 -8.65 13.13
N ARG A 45 -0.69 -9.14 13.58
CA ARG A 45 -0.54 -9.77 14.90
C ARG A 45 -0.77 -8.74 16.01
N GLU A 46 -0.10 -7.60 15.93
CA GLU A 46 -0.23 -6.52 16.93
C GLU A 46 -1.65 -5.95 16.96
N VAL A 47 -2.29 -5.79 15.79
CA VAL A 47 -3.70 -5.38 15.73
C VAL A 47 -4.61 -6.43 16.38
N GLY A 48 -4.34 -7.72 16.13
CA GLY A 48 -5.09 -8.84 16.72
C GLY A 48 -5.00 -8.88 18.23
N GLU A 49 -3.81 -8.64 18.78
CA GLU A 49 -3.57 -8.54 20.22
C GLU A 49 -4.31 -7.35 20.85
N ARG A 50 -4.43 -6.21 20.15
CA ARG A 50 -5.13 -5.01 20.64
C ARG A 50 -6.66 -5.10 20.58
N VAL A 51 -7.21 -5.76 19.56
CA VAL A 51 -8.66 -5.82 19.31
C VAL A 51 -9.27 -7.14 19.79
N GLY A 52 -8.45 -8.20 19.99
CA GLY A 52 -8.92 -9.52 20.38
C GLY A 52 -9.56 -10.31 19.23
N VAL A 53 -9.15 -10.03 17.99
CA VAL A 53 -9.76 -10.59 16.77
C VAL A 53 -8.74 -11.46 16.03
N SER A 54 -9.23 -12.54 15.43
CA SER A 54 -8.38 -13.46 14.66
C SER A 54 -7.71 -12.77 13.47
N LYS A 55 -6.52 -13.24 13.08
CA LYS A 55 -5.78 -12.71 11.92
C LYS A 55 -6.59 -12.81 10.62
N ALA A 56 -7.39 -13.86 10.44
CA ALA A 56 -8.22 -14.05 9.25
C ALA A 56 -9.34 -13.01 9.17
N THR A 57 -10.03 -12.79 10.29
CA THR A 57 -11.06 -11.75 10.38
C THR A 57 -10.47 -10.36 10.17
N LEU A 58 -9.32 -10.06 10.78
CA LEU A 58 -8.64 -8.78 10.58
C LEU A 58 -8.24 -8.57 9.12
N HIS A 59 -7.70 -9.59 8.45
CA HIS A 59 -7.39 -9.49 7.04
C HIS A 59 -8.63 -9.10 6.24
N SER A 60 -9.74 -9.81 6.46
CA SER A 60 -11.02 -9.57 5.79
C SER A 60 -11.56 -8.16 6.08
N ILE A 61 -11.54 -7.69 7.33
CA ILE A 61 -11.91 -6.30 7.70
C ILE A 61 -11.07 -5.28 6.93
N ILE A 62 -9.76 -5.48 6.89
CA ILE A 62 -8.85 -4.51 6.30
C ILE A 62 -8.98 -4.48 4.77
N THR A 63 -9.15 -5.63 4.11
CA THR A 63 -9.20 -5.70 2.65
C THR A 63 -10.58 -5.48 2.06
N GLU A 64 -11.64 -5.95 2.72
CA GLU A 64 -13.02 -5.89 2.23
C GLU A 64 -13.74 -4.65 2.78
N ASP A 65 -13.74 -4.48 4.10
CA ASP A 65 -14.53 -3.43 4.76
C ASP A 65 -13.83 -2.05 4.72
N LEU A 66 -12.50 -2.01 4.84
CA LEU A 66 -11.70 -0.77 4.78
C LEU A 66 -11.05 -0.50 3.41
N GLU A 67 -11.13 -1.46 2.49
CA GLU A 67 -10.51 -1.41 1.16
C GLU A 67 -9.01 -1.02 1.18
N MET A 68 -8.28 -1.51 2.17
CA MET A 68 -6.85 -1.24 2.34
C MET A 68 -5.98 -2.41 1.86
N SER A 69 -4.76 -2.09 1.46
CA SER A 69 -3.73 -3.07 1.10
C SER A 69 -2.40 -2.73 1.77
N LYS A 70 -1.59 -3.75 2.09
CA LYS A 70 -0.27 -3.54 2.68
C LYS A 70 0.77 -3.39 1.57
N VAL A 71 1.28 -2.17 1.38
CA VAL A 71 2.22 -1.83 0.32
C VAL A 71 3.59 -1.46 0.88
N THR A 72 4.66 -1.73 0.13
CA THR A 72 6.02 -1.33 0.52
C THR A 72 6.28 0.10 0.06
N ALA A 73 6.85 0.94 0.94
CA ALA A 73 7.20 2.30 0.56
C ALA A 73 8.18 2.33 -0.63
N ARG A 74 7.95 3.25 -1.57
CA ARG A 74 8.88 3.50 -2.67
C ARG A 74 10.09 4.26 -2.16
N TRP A 75 11.27 3.71 -2.41
CA TRP A 75 12.53 4.37 -2.06
C TRP A 75 12.85 5.45 -3.07
N VAL A 76 13.15 6.65 -2.59
CA VAL A 76 13.66 7.76 -3.41
C VAL A 76 15.01 8.23 -2.87
N PRO A 77 15.99 8.54 -3.74
CA PRO A 77 17.30 9.02 -3.29
C PRO A 77 17.19 10.32 -2.48
N LYS A 78 16.30 11.23 -2.87
CA LYS A 78 16.13 12.54 -2.26
C LYS A 78 14.75 13.11 -2.59
N LEU A 79 14.20 13.93 -1.68
CA LEU A 79 13.06 14.78 -1.99
C LEU A 79 13.55 16.05 -2.67
N PHE A 80 13.09 16.27 -3.91
CA PHE A 80 13.43 17.48 -4.66
C PHE A 80 12.51 18.64 -4.31
N SER A 81 13.08 19.84 -4.23
CA SER A 81 12.32 21.08 -4.19
C SER A 81 11.55 21.31 -5.49
N LYS A 82 10.53 22.19 -5.47
CA LYS A 82 9.74 22.54 -6.66
C LYS A 82 10.64 23.09 -7.78
N GLU A 83 11.64 23.88 -7.42
CA GLU A 83 12.62 24.43 -8.36
C GLU A 83 13.52 23.35 -8.96
N GLN A 84 14.06 22.44 -8.14
CA GLN A 84 14.87 21.32 -8.62
C GLN A 84 14.08 20.44 -9.60
N LYS A 85 12.79 20.17 -9.32
CA LYS A 85 11.91 19.45 -10.24
C LYS A 85 11.75 20.19 -11.58
N ARG A 86 11.50 21.50 -11.54
CA ARG A 86 11.39 22.34 -12.74
C ARG A 86 12.67 22.33 -13.57
N LYS A 87 13.83 22.51 -12.92
CA LYS A 87 15.14 22.47 -13.58
C LYS A 87 15.38 21.12 -14.28
N ARG A 88 15.08 20.01 -13.61
CA ARG A 88 15.20 18.66 -14.19
C ARG A 88 14.31 18.48 -15.42
N VAL A 89 13.03 18.86 -15.34
CA VAL A 89 12.11 18.76 -16.49
C VAL A 89 12.60 19.60 -17.67
N ARG A 90 13.08 20.82 -17.42
CA ARG A 90 13.63 21.70 -18.46
C ARG A 90 14.81 21.05 -19.18
N VAL A 91 15.82 20.62 -18.43
CA VAL A 91 17.03 19.98 -19.00
C VAL A 91 16.68 18.69 -19.75
N SER A 92 15.78 17.86 -19.21
CA SER A 92 15.35 16.64 -19.91
C SER A 92 14.64 16.93 -21.24
N LYS A 93 13.84 18.01 -21.32
CA LYS A 93 13.21 18.42 -22.59
C LYS A 93 14.24 18.88 -23.62
N GLU A 94 15.24 19.64 -23.18
CA GLU A 94 16.33 20.12 -24.02
C GLU A 94 17.16 18.96 -24.57
N LEU A 95 17.62 18.05 -23.70
CA LEU A 95 18.36 16.84 -24.10
C LEU A 95 17.53 15.97 -25.05
N ARG A 96 16.22 15.84 -24.82
CA ARG A 96 15.33 15.12 -25.73
C ARG A 96 15.24 15.78 -27.10
N SER A 97 15.27 17.11 -27.16
CA SER A 97 15.29 17.84 -28.43
C SER A 97 16.58 17.55 -29.19
N ARG A 98 17.72 17.67 -28.51
CA ARG A 98 19.03 17.38 -29.10
C ARG A 98 19.13 15.95 -29.64
N TYR A 99 18.70 14.97 -28.85
CA TYR A 99 18.62 13.57 -29.29
C TYR A 99 17.79 13.37 -30.57
N LYS A 100 16.76 14.17 -30.81
CA LYS A 100 15.92 14.07 -32.02
C LYS A 100 16.52 14.76 -33.24
N THR A 101 17.42 15.72 -33.03
CA THR A 101 17.95 16.60 -34.09
C THR A 101 19.38 16.20 -34.48
N GLU A 102 20.17 15.73 -33.52
CA GLU A 102 21.55 15.28 -33.69
C GLU A 102 21.56 13.76 -33.84
N GLU A 103 21.99 13.24 -35.00
CA GLU A 103 21.94 11.81 -35.33
C GLU A 103 22.89 10.95 -34.46
N ASP A 104 24.05 11.49 -34.07
CA ASP A 104 25.09 10.81 -33.30
C ASP A 104 25.19 11.31 -31.84
N PHE A 105 24.12 11.93 -31.33
CA PHE A 105 24.11 12.56 -30.01
C PHE A 105 24.53 11.63 -28.87
N LEU A 106 24.02 10.40 -28.87
CA LEU A 106 24.32 9.44 -27.80
C LEU A 106 25.72 8.87 -27.90
N ASP A 107 26.24 8.69 -29.11
CA ASP A 107 27.55 8.07 -29.36
C ASP A 107 28.70 8.95 -28.85
N ARG A 108 28.47 10.25 -28.72
CA ARG A 108 29.42 11.23 -28.18
C ARG A 108 29.42 11.32 -26.65
N ILE A 109 28.49 10.67 -25.96
CA ILE A 109 28.34 10.79 -24.51
C ILE A 109 29.22 9.75 -23.81
N VAL A 110 30.23 10.23 -23.10
CA VAL A 110 30.95 9.44 -22.10
C VAL A 110 30.42 9.79 -20.71
N THR A 111 30.00 8.78 -19.95
CA THR A 111 29.48 8.95 -18.58
C THR A 111 30.26 8.09 -17.60
N GLY A 112 30.40 8.57 -16.37
CA GLY A 112 31.06 7.87 -15.28
C GLY A 112 30.35 8.14 -13.96
N GLY A 113 30.38 7.16 -13.06
CA GLY A 113 29.81 7.27 -11.74
C GLY A 113 30.42 6.22 -10.81
N GLU A 114 30.39 6.51 -9.51
CA GLU A 114 30.93 5.61 -8.49
C GLU A 114 29.79 4.82 -7.85
N THR A 115 30.03 3.53 -7.62
CA THR A 115 29.09 2.65 -6.90
C THR A 115 29.84 1.97 -5.76
N TRP A 116 29.28 2.06 -4.55
CA TRP A 116 29.83 1.38 -3.38
C TRP A 116 29.58 -0.13 -3.47
N LEU A 117 30.64 -0.92 -3.42
CA LEU A 117 30.58 -2.38 -3.27
C LEU A 117 30.61 -2.72 -1.78
N HIS A 118 29.46 -3.12 -1.24
CA HIS A 118 29.34 -3.49 0.16
C HIS A 118 29.57 -4.99 0.35
N TYR A 119 30.36 -5.36 1.36
CA TYR A 119 30.58 -6.76 1.78
C TYR A 119 29.30 -7.42 2.33
N TYR A 120 28.34 -6.60 2.81
CA TYR A 120 27.05 -7.04 3.32
C TYR A 120 25.90 -6.26 2.63
N LYS A 121 24.74 -6.91 2.47
CA LYS A 121 23.52 -6.26 1.96
C LYS A 121 22.73 -5.66 3.14
N PRO A 122 22.64 -4.33 3.29
CA PRO A 122 21.88 -3.75 4.39
C PRO A 122 20.36 -3.95 4.22
N GLU A 123 19.69 -3.95 5.37
CA GLU A 123 18.24 -4.00 5.70
C GLU A 123 17.22 -4.38 4.62
N SER A 124 16.35 -5.34 4.96
CA SER A 124 15.20 -5.70 4.13
C SER A 124 14.14 -4.59 4.09
N LYS A 125 13.53 -4.38 2.92
CA LYS A 125 12.42 -3.42 2.74
C LYS A 125 11.16 -3.74 3.54
N THR A 126 11.11 -4.89 4.21
CA THR A 126 9.93 -5.39 4.92
C THR A 126 9.42 -4.42 5.99
N GLN A 127 10.32 -3.70 6.67
CA GLN A 127 9.94 -2.71 7.69
C GLN A 127 9.26 -1.45 7.14
N SER A 128 9.35 -1.22 5.81
CA SER A 128 8.70 -0.06 5.18
C SER A 128 7.29 -0.36 4.65
N LYS A 129 6.74 -1.53 4.99
CA LYS A 129 5.38 -1.90 4.59
C LYS A 129 4.35 -1.17 5.44
N GLN A 130 3.41 -0.50 4.78
CA GLN A 130 2.36 0.28 5.42
C GLN A 130 1.00 -0.06 4.81
N TRP A 131 -0.05 0.03 5.61
CA TRP A 131 -1.43 -0.07 5.14
C TRP A 131 -1.84 1.21 4.42
N LYS A 132 -2.44 1.03 3.24
CA LYS A 132 -2.77 2.10 2.32
C LYS A 132 -4.16 1.87 1.74
N ARG A 133 -4.98 2.92 1.68
CA ARG A 133 -6.26 2.92 0.96
C ARG A 133 -6.04 2.96 -0.56
N ARG A 134 -7.06 2.63 -1.34
CA ARG A 134 -6.97 2.58 -2.81
C ARG A 134 -6.47 3.91 -3.41
N ASP A 135 -7.00 5.04 -2.97
CA ASP A 135 -6.78 6.36 -3.60
C ASP A 135 -5.59 7.15 -3.06
N GLU A 136 -4.91 6.66 -2.02
CA GLU A 136 -3.77 7.36 -1.45
C GLU A 136 -2.55 7.27 -2.38
N PRO A 137 -1.55 8.15 -2.24
CA PRO A 137 -0.25 7.94 -2.87
C PRO A 137 0.49 6.75 -2.23
N VAL A 138 1.39 6.12 -2.98
CA VAL A 138 2.29 5.11 -2.40
C VAL A 138 3.22 5.81 -1.40
N PRO A 139 3.38 5.28 -0.17
CA PRO A 139 4.31 5.84 0.81
C PRO A 139 5.71 5.99 0.25
N ILE A 140 6.41 7.06 0.62
CA ILE A 140 7.77 7.32 0.14
C ILE A 140 8.73 7.22 1.32
N LYS A 141 9.78 6.42 1.17
CA LYS A 141 10.92 6.39 2.11
C LYS A 141 12.11 7.06 1.44
N VAL A 142 12.63 8.12 2.07
CA VAL A 142 13.85 8.79 1.62
C VAL A 142 15.04 8.00 2.13
N LYS A 143 16.06 7.78 1.30
CA LYS A 143 17.35 7.27 1.79
C LYS A 143 17.95 8.32 2.73
N ALA A 144 17.95 8.06 4.03
CA ALA A 144 18.81 8.80 4.95
C ALA A 144 20.26 8.51 4.54
N GLN A 145 21.03 9.56 4.21
CA GLN A 145 22.48 9.42 4.22
C GLN A 145 22.87 9.38 5.69
N ASN A 146 23.25 8.21 6.19
CA ASN A 146 24.01 8.17 7.44
C ASN A 146 25.29 8.95 7.17
N GLN A 147 25.35 10.19 7.66
CA GLN A 147 26.59 10.94 7.74
C GLN A 147 27.43 10.25 8.81
N GLN A 148 28.58 9.71 8.39
CA GLN A 148 29.73 9.52 9.27
C GLN A 148 30.65 10.71 9.05
#